data_AF-A0A9D1ZG68-F1
#
_entry.id   AF-A0A9D1ZG68-F1
#
_cell.length_a   1.000
_cell.length_b   1.000
_cell.length_c   1.000
_cell.angle_alpha   90.00
_cell.angle_beta   90.00
_cell.angle_gamma   90.00
#
_symmetry.space_group_name_H-M   'P 1'
#
loop_
_entity.id
_entity.type
_entity.pdbx_description
1 polymer ?
#
loop_
_entity_poly.entity_id
_entity_poly.type
_entity_poly.pdbx_seq_one_letter_code
_entity_poly.pdbx_strand_id
1 'polypeptide(L)'
;MKKIDIHQRVTTLYFGSMQNTRIQRVCAAMQIGTIRDLCMCTEHDLANMRNMGRASLKKTKDVLGEYGLRLGMTKEEVKEYARPDSRADEKPEGRPAPQTTATADWEQRRYEVAKELLLSQTMPPVEAVKKADEFIEALRKTDAPCLSQD
;
A
#
# COMPACT_ATOMS: atom_id res chain seq x y z
N MET A 1 7.72 5.67 -7.87
CA MET A 1 7.78 6.23 -6.50
C MET A 1 9.24 6.45 -6.15
N LYS A 2 9.61 7.64 -5.64
CA LYS A 2 11.00 7.87 -5.20
C LYS A 2 11.20 7.06 -3.91
N LYS A 3 12.19 6.17 -3.87
CA LYS A 3 12.58 5.50 -2.63
C LYS A 3 13.52 6.42 -1.86
N ILE A 4 13.27 6.58 -0.56
CA ILE A 4 14.16 7.29 0.35
C ILE A 4 14.54 6.39 1.51
N ASP A 5 15.81 6.45 1.91
CA ASP A 5 16.30 5.71 3.06
C ASP A 5 15.86 6.41 4.34
N ILE A 6 15.02 5.77 5.14
CA ILE A 6 14.53 6.33 6.42
C ILE A 6 15.65 6.60 7.44
N HIS A 7 16.82 5.96 7.26
CA HIS A 7 18.01 6.14 8.07
C HIS A 7 18.82 7.37 7.68
N GLN A 8 18.51 7.98 6.54
CA GLN A 8 19.17 9.18 6.07
C GLN A 8 18.80 10.39 6.94
N ARG A 9 19.71 11.36 6.97
CA ARG A 9 19.50 12.60 7.72
C ARG A 9 18.38 13.42 7.10
N VAL A 10 17.57 14.03 7.96
CA VAL A 10 16.49 14.94 7.55
C VAL A 10 16.99 16.15 6.76
N THR A 11 18.26 16.55 6.96
CA THR A 11 18.91 17.64 6.20
C THR A 11 19.09 17.34 4.71
N THR A 12 19.03 16.06 4.34
CA THR A 12 19.14 15.62 2.93
C THR A 12 17.84 15.91 2.17
N LEU A 13 16.71 16.05 2.89
CA LEU A 13 15.44 16.42 2.29
C LEU A 13 15.41 17.91 1.98
N TYR A 14 14.96 18.23 0.77
CA TYR A 14 14.75 19.60 0.35
C TYR A 14 13.28 19.99 0.51
N PHE A 15 12.99 20.82 1.53
CA PHE A 15 11.62 21.28 1.81
C PHE A 15 11.25 22.61 1.12
N GLY A 16 12.00 23.01 0.09
CA GLY A 16 11.82 24.29 -0.59
C GLY A 16 12.65 25.42 0.01
N SER A 17 13.05 26.37 -0.84
CA SER A 17 14.02 27.44 -0.51
C SER A 17 13.63 28.26 0.73
N MET A 18 12.34 28.55 0.93
CA MET A 18 11.90 29.43 2.03
C MET A 18 11.63 28.70 3.35
N GLN A 19 11.29 27.42 3.31
CA GLN A 19 10.89 26.65 4.50
C GLN A 19 12.00 25.74 5.01
N ASN A 20 13.00 25.42 4.18
CA ASN A 20 14.08 24.49 4.52
C ASN A 20 14.79 24.84 5.84
N THR A 21 15.28 26.08 5.99
CA THR A 21 15.99 26.50 7.21
C THR A 21 15.09 26.45 8.45
N ARG A 22 13.79 26.75 8.32
CA ARG A 22 12.84 26.71 9.45
C ARG A 22 12.60 25.29 9.89
N ILE A 23 12.35 24.39 8.94
CA ILE A 23 12.11 22.96 9.19
C ILE A 23 13.38 22.34 9.80
N GLN A 24 14.57 22.64 9.25
CA GLN A 24 15.83 22.18 9.81
C GLN A 24 16.05 22.67 11.26
N ARG A 25 15.71 23.93 11.57
CA ARG A 25 15.77 24.45 12.95
C ARG A 25 14.81 23.74 13.89
N VAL A 26 13.59 23.44 13.44
CA VAL A 26 12.62 22.67 14.23
C VAL A 26 13.11 21.24 14.46
N CYS A 27 13.58 20.56 13.43
CA CYS A 27 14.17 19.23 13.54
C CYS A 27 15.35 19.21 14.51
N ALA A 28 16.26 20.19 14.41
CA ALA A 28 17.38 20.31 15.35
C ALA A 28 16.93 20.54 16.80
N ALA A 29 15.89 21.36 17.00
CA ALA A 29 15.34 21.64 18.34
C ALA A 29 14.67 20.40 18.96
N MET A 30 14.01 19.56 18.16
CA MET A 30 13.39 18.30 18.63
C MET A 30 14.34 17.10 18.60
N GLN A 31 15.64 17.32 18.36
CA GLN A 31 16.67 16.28 18.22
C GLN A 31 16.40 15.26 17.11
N ILE A 32 15.61 15.64 16.11
CA ILE A 32 15.29 14.81 14.94
C ILE A 32 16.46 14.80 13.98
N GLY A 33 17.26 13.74 14.06
CA GLY A 33 18.41 13.54 13.17
C GLY A 33 18.08 12.86 11.85
N THR A 34 17.04 12.02 11.83
CA THR A 34 16.74 11.11 10.70
C THR A 34 15.31 11.27 10.21
N ILE A 35 15.06 10.83 8.98
CA ILE A 35 13.72 10.85 8.37
C ILE A 35 12.76 9.95 9.14
N ARG A 36 13.25 8.83 9.66
CA ARG A 36 12.49 7.95 10.56
C ARG A 36 11.90 8.71 11.75
N ASP A 37 12.76 9.47 12.42
CA ASP A 37 12.39 10.22 13.62
C ASP A 37 11.40 11.34 13.28
N LEU A 38 11.59 11.99 12.12
CA LEU A 38 10.62 12.96 11.60
C LEU A 38 9.23 12.35 11.38
N CYS A 39 9.15 11.10 10.90
CA CYS A 39 7.87 10.42 10.67
C CYS A 39 7.16 10.02 11.97
N MET A 40 7.92 9.78 13.05
CA MET A 40 7.37 9.48 14.37
C MET A 40 6.75 10.73 15.03
N CYS A 41 7.20 11.92 14.64
CA CYS A 41 6.61 13.16 15.11
C CYS A 41 5.20 13.36 14.55
N THR A 42 4.29 13.78 15.43
CA THR A 42 2.92 14.08 15.04
C THR A 42 2.83 15.49 14.47
N GLU A 43 1.78 15.72 13.67
CA GLU A 43 1.46 17.06 13.17
C GLU A 43 1.27 18.06 14.33
N HIS A 44 0.66 17.63 15.42
CA HIS A 44 0.43 18.44 16.61
C HIS A 44 1.73 18.86 17.29
N ASP A 45 2.68 17.93 17.41
CA ASP A 45 3.99 18.19 18.03
C ASP A 45 4.79 19.22 17.22
N LEU A 46 4.82 19.04 15.89
CA LEU A 46 5.44 20.01 14.98
C LEU A 46 4.70 21.35 14.99
N ALA A 47 3.37 21.37 15.04
CA ALA A 47 2.57 22.59 15.06
C ALA A 47 2.75 23.41 16.35
N ASN A 48 3.08 22.75 17.46
CA ASN A 48 3.31 23.41 18.75
C ASN A 48 4.67 24.13 18.81
N MET A 49 5.57 23.86 17.85
CA MET A 49 6.89 24.48 17.80
C MET A 49 6.81 25.92 17.27
N ARG A 50 7.36 26.86 18.04
CA ARG A 50 7.33 28.32 17.76
C ARG A 50 7.85 28.73 16.38
N ASN A 51 8.66 27.89 15.73
CA ASN A 51 9.27 28.16 14.42
C ASN A 51 8.56 27.45 13.25
N MET A 52 7.52 26.66 13.51
CA MET A 52 6.81 25.87 12.51
C MET A 52 5.54 26.59 12.04
N GLY A 53 5.55 27.11 10.81
CA GLY A 53 4.37 27.76 10.22
C GLY A 53 3.47 26.78 9.47
N ARG A 54 2.19 27.15 9.26
CA ARG A 54 1.21 26.35 8.47
C ARG A 54 1.75 25.95 7.09
N ALA A 55 2.45 26.86 6.41
CA ALA A 55 3.04 26.59 5.09
C ALA A 55 4.23 25.61 5.16
N SER A 56 5.09 25.74 6.17
CA SER A 56 6.20 24.80 6.40
C SER A 56 5.70 23.40 6.70
N LEU A 57 4.69 23.29 7.56
CA LEU A 57 4.06 22.02 7.92
C LEU A 57 3.40 21.35 6.71
N LYS A 58 2.65 22.11 5.90
CA LYS A 58 2.08 21.59 4.65
C LYS A 58 3.18 21.07 3.73
N LYS A 59 4.31 21.77 3.63
CA LYS A 59 5.42 21.37 2.75
C LYS A 59 6.15 20.13 3.26
N THR A 60 6.31 19.98 4.59
CA THR A 60 6.80 18.73 5.18
C THR A 60 5.90 17.55 4.81
N LYS A 61 4.59 17.70 4.94
CA LYS A 61 3.62 16.64 4.60
C LYS A 61 3.65 16.28 3.11
N ASP A 62 3.72 17.28 2.25
CA ASP A 62 3.82 17.13 0.79
C ASP A 62 5.08 16.34 0.39
N VAL A 63 6.23 16.74 0.93
CA VAL A 63 7.51 16.05 0.69
C VAL A 63 7.46 14.62 1.20
N LEU A 64 6.98 14.37 2.43
CA LEU A 64 6.84 13.01 2.95
C LEU A 64 5.90 12.16 2.08
N GLY A 65 4.80 12.76 1.61
CA GLY A 65 3.83 12.11 0.71
C GLY A 65 4.42 11.68 -0.64
N GLU A 66 5.37 12.43 -1.21
CA GLU A 66 6.09 12.02 -2.43
C GLU A 66 6.87 10.71 -2.24
N TYR A 67 7.28 10.41 -1.01
CA TYR A 67 8.00 9.20 -0.63
C TYR A 67 7.08 8.13 -0.03
N GLY A 68 5.76 8.35 0.03
CA GLY A 68 4.82 7.41 0.66
C GLY A 68 4.89 7.37 2.19
N LEU A 69 5.52 8.37 2.81
CA LEU A 69 5.62 8.52 4.26
C LEU A 69 4.55 9.49 4.78
N ARG A 70 4.20 9.37 6.06
CA ARG A 70 3.28 10.29 6.74
C ARG A 70 3.78 10.66 8.13
N LEU A 71 3.34 11.81 8.62
CA LEU A 71 3.60 12.24 10.00
C LEU A 71 2.73 11.43 10.97
N GLY A 72 3.29 11.09 12.13
CA GLY A 72 2.63 10.26 13.14
C GLY A 72 2.58 8.76 12.80
N MET A 73 3.51 8.26 11.95
CA MET A 73 3.67 6.83 11.76
C MET A 73 4.20 6.16 13.03
N THR A 74 3.72 4.95 13.32
CA THR A 74 4.28 4.17 14.43
C THR A 74 5.65 3.61 14.08
N LYS A 75 6.41 3.19 15.10
CA LYS A 75 7.75 2.63 14.91
C LYS A 75 7.74 1.36 14.06
N GLU A 76 6.65 0.61 14.13
CA GLU A 76 6.36 -0.59 13.37
C GLU A 76 6.14 -0.24 11.89
N GLU A 77 5.29 0.74 11.60
CA GLU A 77 5.01 1.17 10.21
C GLU A 77 6.26 1.71 9.51
N VAL A 78 7.07 2.51 10.19
CA VAL A 78 8.32 3.03 9.59
C VAL A 78 9.33 1.90 9.35
N LYS A 79 9.37 0.89 10.24
CA LYS A 79 10.22 -0.29 10.07
C LYS A 79 9.76 -1.16 8.91
N GLU A 80 8.45 -1.25 8.70
CA GLU A 80 7.85 -1.97 7.57
C GLU A 80 8.14 -1.29 6.24
N TYR A 81 8.07 0.05 6.17
CA TYR A 81 8.51 0.80 4.99
C TYR A 81 9.98 0.55 4.63
N ALA A 82 10.85 0.36 5.64
CA ALA A 82 12.26 0.03 5.42
C ALA A 82 12.52 -1.44 5.07
N ARG A 83 11.51 -2.31 5.21
CA ARG A 83 11.64 -3.65 4.66
C ARG A 83 11.58 -3.52 3.14
N PRO A 84 12.59 -4.01 2.41
CA PRO A 84 12.51 -4.11 0.96
C PRO A 84 11.34 -5.03 0.64
N ASP A 85 10.28 -4.41 0.14
CA ASP A 85 9.02 -5.08 -0.07
C ASP A 85 9.05 -5.94 -1.36
N SER A 86 8.62 -7.19 -1.21
CA SER A 86 8.31 -8.16 -2.27
C SER A 86 6.81 -8.20 -2.57
N ARG A 87 6.02 -7.20 -2.16
CA ARG A 87 4.56 -7.21 -2.16
C ARG A 87 3.99 -5.78 -2.29
N ALA A 88 4.42 -5.08 -3.33
CA ALA A 88 4.07 -3.69 -3.52
C ALA A 88 2.70 -3.63 -4.19
N ASP A 89 1.62 -3.73 -3.41
CA ASP A 89 0.41 -2.91 -3.54
C ASP A 89 -0.57 -3.22 -2.39
N GLU A 90 -0.45 -2.53 -1.26
CA GLU A 90 -1.61 -2.32 -0.39
C GLU A 90 -1.47 -0.95 0.29
N LYS A 91 -2.09 0.05 -0.34
CA LYS A 91 -2.17 1.44 0.11
C LYS A 91 -3.20 1.55 1.25
N PRO A 92 -2.87 2.07 2.45
CA PRO A 92 -3.88 2.30 3.48
C PRO A 92 -4.51 3.68 3.27
N GLU A 93 -5.59 3.76 2.50
CA GLU A 93 -6.53 4.88 2.58
C GLU A 93 -7.75 4.48 3.40
N GLY A 94 -8.22 5.42 4.21
CA GLY A 94 -9.07 5.17 5.36
C GLY A 94 -10.47 4.65 5.03
N ARG A 95 -11.03 4.00 6.07
CA ARG A 95 -12.39 3.45 6.19
C ARG A 95 -12.57 2.12 5.43
N PRO A 96 -12.72 0.97 6.13
CA PRO A 96 -13.19 -0.23 5.47
C PRO A 96 -14.67 -0.03 5.13
N ALA A 97 -14.95 0.41 3.90
CA ALA A 97 -16.21 0.03 3.28
C ALA A 97 -16.18 -1.50 3.09
N PRO A 98 -17.29 -2.23 3.32
CA PRO A 98 -17.31 -3.68 3.21
C PRO A 98 -16.93 -4.08 1.77
N GLN A 99 -15.73 -4.61 1.59
CA GLN A 99 -15.31 -5.16 0.32
C GLN A 99 -16.01 -6.50 0.14
N THR A 100 -16.91 -6.55 -0.83
CA THR A 100 -17.59 -7.75 -1.29
C THR A 100 -16.55 -8.76 -1.77
N THR A 101 -16.52 -9.91 -1.11
CA THR A 101 -15.63 -11.06 -1.29
C THR A 101 -15.90 -11.87 -2.57
N ALA A 102 -16.43 -11.25 -3.62
CA ALA A 102 -17.00 -12.00 -4.74
C ALA A 102 -15.96 -12.59 -5.70
N THR A 103 -14.75 -12.03 -5.82
CA THR A 103 -13.73 -12.54 -6.78
C THR A 103 -12.86 -13.67 -6.21
N ALA A 104 -12.64 -13.71 -4.89
CA ALA A 104 -11.86 -14.75 -4.24
C ALA A 104 -12.61 -16.10 -4.15
N ASP A 105 -13.95 -16.07 -4.12
CA ASP A 105 -14.82 -17.25 -4.04
C ASP A 105 -14.71 -18.14 -5.30
N TRP A 106 -14.54 -17.50 -6.47
CA TRP A 106 -14.53 -18.19 -7.76
C TRP A 106 -13.24 -18.97 -8.03
N GLU A 107 -12.08 -18.43 -7.66
CA GLU A 107 -10.82 -19.14 -7.83
C GLU A 107 -10.71 -20.34 -6.89
N GLN A 108 -11.24 -20.22 -5.67
CA GLN A 108 -11.28 -21.32 -4.71
C GLN A 108 -12.19 -22.44 -5.18
N ARG A 109 -13.41 -22.13 -5.65
CA ARG A 109 -14.33 -23.13 -6.21
C ARG A 109 -13.79 -23.80 -7.48
N ARG A 110 -13.07 -23.05 -8.31
CA ARG A 110 -12.37 -23.60 -9.49
C ARG A 110 -11.33 -24.66 -9.10
N TYR A 111 -10.60 -24.40 -8.02
CA TYR A 111 -9.57 -25.31 -7.53
C TYR A 111 -10.15 -26.57 -6.90
N GLU A 112 -11.24 -26.44 -6.14
CA GLU A 112 -11.94 -27.59 -5.54
C GLU A 112 -12.56 -28.51 -6.60
N VAL A 113 -13.20 -27.94 -7.62
CA VAL A 113 -13.77 -28.73 -8.72
C VAL A 113 -12.68 -29.46 -9.51
N ALA A 114 -11.54 -28.80 -9.80
CA ALA A 114 -10.42 -29.45 -10.48
C ALA A 114 -9.81 -30.60 -9.66
N LYS A 115 -9.76 -30.45 -8.33
CA LYS A 115 -9.27 -31.47 -7.40
C LYS A 115 -10.19 -32.69 -7.36
N GLU A 116 -11.51 -32.48 -7.29
CA GLU A 116 -12.51 -33.56 -7.33
C GLU A 116 -12.49 -34.32 -8.67
N LEU A 117 -12.31 -33.60 -9.78
CA LEU A 117 -12.25 -34.19 -11.13
C LEU A 117 -11.00 -35.08 -11.31
N LEU A 118 -9.86 -34.63 -10.76
CA LEU A 118 -8.59 -35.36 -10.79
C LEU A 118 -8.62 -36.63 -9.93
N LEU A 119 -9.37 -36.62 -8.83
CA LEU A 119 -9.51 -37.78 -7.94
C LEU A 119 -10.50 -38.82 -8.49
N SER A 120 -11.47 -38.40 -9.32
CA SER A 120 -12.57 -39.27 -9.78
C SER A 120 -12.33 -39.96 -11.13
N GLN A 121 -11.48 -39.41 -12.02
CA GLN A 121 -11.18 -40.02 -13.32
C GLN A 121 -9.69 -40.26 -13.47
N THR A 122 -9.29 -41.52 -13.66
CA THR A 122 -7.93 -41.92 -14.03
C THR A 122 -7.62 -41.44 -15.45
N MET A 123 -7.31 -40.16 -15.60
CA MET A 123 -6.86 -39.53 -16.85
C MET A 123 -5.44 -38.99 -16.69
N PRO A 124 -4.63 -38.96 -17.77
CA PRO A 124 -3.32 -38.35 -17.72
C PRO A 124 -3.43 -36.84 -17.44
N PRO A 125 -2.48 -36.24 -16.69
CA PRO A 125 -2.58 -34.87 -16.17
C PRO A 125 -2.87 -33.80 -17.23
N VAL A 126 -2.38 -33.99 -18.46
CA VAL A 126 -2.55 -33.05 -19.57
C VAL A 126 -4.00 -32.98 -20.05
N GLU A 127 -4.74 -34.07 -19.94
CA GLU A 127 -6.12 -34.17 -20.39
C GLU A 127 -7.10 -33.67 -19.32
N ALA A 128 -6.74 -33.84 -18.04
CA ALA A 128 -7.46 -33.25 -16.92
C ALA A 128 -7.43 -31.71 -16.95
N VAL A 129 -6.28 -31.11 -17.27
CA VAL A 129 -6.15 -29.65 -17.37
C VAL A 129 -7.00 -29.08 -18.51
N LYS A 130 -7.01 -29.73 -19.68
CA LYS A 130 -7.86 -29.29 -20.81
C LYS A 130 -9.34 -29.32 -20.49
N LYS A 131 -9.84 -30.39 -19.86
CA LYS A 131 -11.25 -30.45 -19.45
C LYS A 131 -11.59 -29.42 -18.37
N ALA A 132 -10.65 -29.11 -17.48
CA ALA A 132 -10.84 -28.04 -16.49
C ALA A 132 -10.95 -26.67 -17.17
N ASP A 133 -10.09 -26.36 -18.15
CA ASP A 133 -10.17 -25.13 -18.93
C ASP A 133 -11.50 -25.01 -19.71
N GLU A 134 -11.95 -26.10 -20.35
CA GLU A 134 -13.26 -26.15 -21.03
C GLU A 134 -14.43 -25.90 -20.06
N PHE A 135 -14.36 -26.47 -18.85
CA PHE A 135 -15.39 -26.26 -17.82
C PHE A 135 -15.40 -24.81 -17.32
N ILE A 136 -14.23 -24.21 -17.12
CA ILE A 136 -14.09 -22.79 -16.73
C ILE A 136 -14.65 -21.86 -17.81
N GLU A 137 -14.40 -22.17 -19.09
CA GLU A 137 -14.93 -21.41 -20.21
C GLU A 137 -16.47 -21.51 -20.30
N ALA A 138 -17.02 -22.69 -20.05
CA ALA A 138 -18.48 -22.91 -20.02
C ALA A 138 -19.15 -22.15 -18.86
N LEU A 139 -18.54 -22.14 -17.67
CA LEU A 139 -19.05 -21.36 -16.54
C LEU A 139 -19.03 -19.86 -16.81
N ARG A 140 -17.97 -19.34 -17.46
CA ARG A 140 -17.90 -17.93 -17.88
C ARG A 140 -18.99 -17.53 -18.87
N LYS A 141 -19.42 -18.43 -19.76
CA LYS A 141 -20.54 -18.17 -20.69
C LYS A 141 -21.89 -18.17 -19.97
N THR A 142 -22.03 -18.95 -18.90
CA THR A 142 -23.26 -19.03 -18.11
C THR A 142 -23.43 -17.85 -17.16
N ASP A 143 -22.33 -17.26 -16.68
CA ASP A 143 -22.32 -16.05 -15.82
C ASP A 143 -22.43 -14.74 -16.62
N ALA A 144 -22.48 -14.81 -17.96
CA ALA A 144 -22.83 -13.65 -18.77
C ALA A 144 -24.32 -13.32 -18.53
N PRO A 145 -24.66 -12.14 -17.97
CA PRO A 145 -26.05 -11.77 -17.78
C PRO A 145 -26.74 -11.76 -19.15
N CYS A 146 -27.90 -12.42 -19.23
CA CYS A 146 -28.81 -12.33 -20.36
C CYS A 146 -29.07 -10.85 -20.68
N LEU A 147 -28.28 -10.27 -21.59
CA LEU A 147 -28.61 -9.04 -22.29
C LEU A 147 -29.63 -9.40 -23.38
N SER A 148 -30.83 -9.73 -22.95
CA SER A 148 -32.02 -9.59 -23.78
C SER A 148 -32.61 -8.22 -23.47
N GLN A 149 -32.26 -7.23 -24.30
CA GLN A 149 -33.13 -6.07 -24.46
C GLN A 149 -34.29 -6.52 -25.35
N ASP A 150 -35.49 -6.56 -24.77
CA ASP A 150 -36.74 -6.28 -25.47
C ASP A 150 -37.14 -4.83 -25.10
#